data_AF-A0AAV4M7Q8-F1
#
_entry.id   AF-A0AAV4M7Q8-F1
#
_cell.length_a   1.000
_cell.length_b   1.000
_cell.length_c   1.000
_cell.angle_alpha   90.00
_cell.angle_beta   90.00
_cell.angle_gamma   90.00
#
_symmetry.space_group_name_H-M   'P 1'
#
loop_
_entity.id
_entity.type
_entity.pdbx_description
1 polymer ?
#
loop_
_entity_poly.entity_id
_entity_poly.type
_entity_poly.pdbx_seq_one_letter_code
_entity_poly.pdbx_strand_id
1 'polypeptide(L)'
;MDKHSRKLMKSAGYNSSSPLTYDNHKKGAIDIISNGTATILCNEPGSTRRCGGQGDLLSGSMGVFNYWAHNYYENRPKNKNGLQNATLLAALGACMLTRRCNYLAFEKFKRSTITTDMISEIHTAFTSLF
;
A
#
# COMPACT_ATOMS: atom_id res chain seq x y z
N MET A 1 3.99 7.74 -18.76
CA MET A 1 3.05 6.77 -18.14
C MET A 1 2.76 5.71 -19.19
N ASP A 2 3.05 4.44 -18.91
CA ASP A 2 2.95 3.39 -19.92
C ASP A 2 1.48 3.06 -20.28
N LYS A 3 1.27 2.28 -21.34
CA LYS A 3 -0.08 1.94 -21.83
C LYS A 3 -0.83 0.99 -20.88
N HIS A 4 -0.11 0.21 -20.06
CA HIS A 4 -0.68 -0.75 -19.12
C HIS A 4 -1.26 -0.04 -17.90
N SER A 5 -0.55 0.92 -17.31
CA SER A 5 -1.08 1.75 -16.22
C SER A 5 -2.36 2.50 -16.60
N ARG A 6 -2.45 2.99 -17.85
CA ARG A 6 -3.65 3.68 -18.36
C ARG A 6 -4.86 2.77 -18.48
N LYS A 7 -4.66 1.49 -18.81
CA LYS A 7 -5.74 0.51 -18.91
C LYS A 7 -6.29 0.16 -17.53
N LEU A 8 -5.42 0.04 -16.52
CA LEU A 8 -5.77 -0.24 -15.13
C LEU A 8 -6.51 0.92 -14.45
N MET A 9 -6.13 2.17 -14.74
CA MET A 9 -6.86 3.34 -14.22
C MET A 9 -8.28 3.46 -14.79
N LYS A 10 -8.49 3.05 -16.04
CA LYS A 10 -9.82 3.04 -16.66
C LYS A 10 -10.71 1.92 -16.11
N SER A 11 -10.17 0.73 -15.81
CA SER A 11 -10.96 -0.34 -15.18
C SER A 11 -11.36 -0.03 -13.73
N ALA A 12 -10.68 0.93 -13.10
CA ALA A 12 -10.95 1.38 -11.73
C ALA A 12 -11.93 2.58 -11.63
N GLY A 13 -12.59 2.98 -12.72
CA GLY A 13 -13.62 4.02 -12.71
C GLY A 13 -13.11 5.47 -12.80
N TYR A 14 -11.83 5.70 -13.13
CA TYR A 14 -11.30 7.06 -13.33
C TYR A 14 -11.67 7.58 -14.73
N ASN A 15 -12.75 8.36 -14.84
CA ASN A 15 -13.20 8.96 -16.11
C ASN A 15 -12.43 10.25 -16.43
N SER A 16 -11.89 10.33 -17.65
CA SER A 16 -10.96 11.38 -18.11
C SER A 16 -11.65 12.67 -18.58
N SER A 17 -12.79 13.06 -17.98
CA SER A 17 -13.63 14.15 -18.48
C SER A 17 -13.72 15.41 -17.59
N SER A 18 -12.94 15.52 -16.52
CA SER A 18 -12.74 16.80 -15.82
C SER A 18 -11.47 17.50 -16.31
N PRO A 19 -11.46 18.83 -16.50
CA PRO A 19 -10.28 19.57 -16.95
C PRO A 19 -9.27 19.61 -15.81
N LEU A 20 -8.44 18.58 -15.74
CA LEU A 20 -7.35 18.46 -14.77
C LEU A 20 -6.23 19.38 -15.21
N THR A 21 -6.06 20.47 -14.48
CA THR A 21 -4.76 21.10 -14.24
C THR A 21 -3.70 20.00 -14.18
N TYR A 22 -2.75 20.06 -15.13
CA TYR A 22 -1.62 19.14 -15.24
C TYR A 22 -0.70 19.32 -14.03
N ASP A 23 -1.09 18.73 -12.91
CA ASP A 23 -0.19 18.55 -11.78
C ASP A 23 0.61 17.27 -12.01
N ASN A 24 1.84 17.43 -12.49
CA ASN A 24 2.79 16.36 -12.82
C ASN A 24 3.23 15.50 -11.60
N HIS A 25 2.57 15.61 -10.45
CA HIS A 25 2.95 14.98 -9.18
C HIS A 25 2.30 13.61 -8.89
N LYS A 26 1.46 13.04 -9.77
CA LYS A 26 0.67 11.83 -9.47
C LYS A 26 1.34 10.46 -9.75
N LYS A 27 2.68 10.35 -9.79
CA LYS A 27 3.33 9.02 -9.80
C LYS A 27 3.47 8.51 -8.36
N GLY A 28 2.76 7.43 -8.02
CA GLY A 28 2.81 6.80 -6.68
C GLY A 28 1.69 7.22 -5.72
N ALA A 29 0.69 7.98 -6.19
CA ALA A 29 -0.48 8.36 -5.39
C ALA A 29 -1.33 7.14 -5.01
N ILE A 30 -1.44 6.16 -5.91
CA ILE A 30 -2.19 4.91 -5.70
C ILE A 30 -1.23 3.76 -6.01
N ASP A 31 -1.12 2.81 -5.11
CA ASP A 31 -0.36 1.58 -5.35
C ASP A 31 -1.29 0.49 -5.89
N ILE A 32 -0.84 -0.21 -6.92
CA ILE A 32 -1.59 -1.27 -7.61
C ILE A 32 -0.98 -2.60 -7.16
N ILE A 33 -1.80 -3.46 -6.57
CA ILE A 33 -1.39 -4.75 -6.03
C ILE A 33 -2.13 -5.83 -6.80
N SER A 34 -1.42 -6.78 -7.40
CA SER A 34 -2.01 -7.84 -8.20
C SER A 34 -1.31 -9.17 -7.96
N ASN A 35 -2.09 -10.25 -7.92
CA ASN A 35 -1.60 -11.63 -7.89
C ASN A 35 -1.74 -12.32 -9.26
N GLY A 36 -1.98 -11.55 -10.33
CA GLY A 36 -2.19 -12.07 -11.69
C GLY A 36 -3.63 -12.52 -11.97
N THR A 37 -4.47 -12.73 -10.95
CA THR A 37 -5.90 -13.10 -11.11
C THR A 37 -6.85 -12.02 -10.60
N ALA A 38 -6.47 -11.32 -9.53
CA ALA A 38 -7.18 -10.22 -8.92
C ALA A 38 -6.25 -9.02 -8.75
N THR A 39 -6.83 -7.82 -8.72
CA THR A 39 -6.10 -6.56 -8.53
C THR A 39 -6.82 -5.70 -7.51
N ILE A 40 -6.07 -5.18 -6.54
CA ILE A 40 -6.55 -4.25 -5.52
C ILE A 40 -5.77 -2.94 -5.64
N LEU A 41 -6.45 -1.83 -5.40
CA LEU A 41 -5.86 -0.50 -5.34
C LEU A 41 -5.71 -0.07 -3.89
N CYS A 42 -4.50 0.35 -3.52
CA CYS A 42 -4.23 0.99 -2.25
C CYS A 42 -4.22 2.52 -2.46
N ASN A 43 -5.24 3.19 -1.93
CA ASN A 43 -5.37 4.65 -1.96
C ASN A 43 -5.07 5.29 -0.59
N GLU A 44 -4.30 4.60 0.25
CA GLU A 44 -3.89 5.12 1.56
C GLU A 44 -3.01 6.37 1.39
N PRO A 45 -3.19 7.45 2.17
CA PRO A 45 -2.29 8.59 2.13
C PRO A 45 -0.82 8.17 2.36
N GLY A 46 0.06 8.68 1.51
CA GLY A 46 1.51 8.52 1.64
C GLY A 46 2.19 9.88 1.64
N SER A 47 3.50 9.91 1.43
CA SER A 47 4.25 11.16 1.26
C SER A 47 4.99 11.22 -0.07
N THR A 48 5.43 12.41 -0.47
CA THR A 48 6.28 12.61 -1.65
C THR A 48 7.74 12.23 -1.40
N ARG A 49 8.11 11.86 -0.16
CA ARG A 49 9.49 11.54 0.22
C ARG A 49 9.76 10.05 0.11
N ARG A 50 10.93 9.73 -0.45
CA ARG A 50 11.50 8.38 -0.53
C ARG A 50 12.77 8.31 0.31
N CYS A 51 12.70 7.74 1.51
CA CYS A 51 13.87 7.51 2.34
C CYS A 51 14.48 6.13 2.06
N GLY A 52 15.81 6.01 2.18
CA GLY A 52 16.50 4.73 2.04
C GLY A 52 16.10 3.78 3.17
N GLY A 53 15.67 2.56 2.83
CA GLY A 53 15.19 1.57 3.79
C GLY A 53 13.65 1.47 3.91
N GLN A 54 12.88 2.30 3.22
CA GLN A 54 11.40 2.18 3.24
C GLN A 54 10.89 0.82 2.73
N GLY A 55 11.66 0.17 1.85
CA GLY A 55 11.34 -1.15 1.31
C GLY A 55 11.48 -2.26 2.36
N ASP A 56 12.36 -2.08 3.33
CA ASP A 56 12.56 -3.03 4.44
C ASP A 56 11.36 -3.01 5.39
N LEU A 57 10.79 -1.82 5.63
CA LEU A 57 9.55 -1.70 6.39
C LEU A 57 8.38 -2.41 5.68
N LEU A 58 8.28 -2.24 4.36
CA LEU A 58 7.25 -2.88 3.55
C LEU A 58 7.40 -4.41 3.56
N SER A 59 8.59 -4.92 3.27
CA SER A 59 8.85 -6.37 3.21
C SER A 59 8.71 -7.04 4.57
N GLY A 60 9.19 -6.41 5.63
CA GLY A 60 9.03 -6.88 7.02
C GLY A 60 7.55 -6.97 7.41
N SER A 61 6.78 -5.90 7.14
CA SER A 61 5.34 -5.87 7.43
C SER A 61 4.55 -6.87 6.59
N MET A 62 4.92 -7.05 5.33
CA MET A 62 4.31 -8.03 4.43
C MET A 62 4.51 -9.46 4.95
N GLY A 63 5.69 -9.81 5.48
CA GLY A 63 5.94 -11.12 6.07
C GLY A 63 4.99 -11.42 7.24
N VAL A 64 4.82 -10.47 8.16
CA VAL A 64 3.93 -10.61 9.32
C VAL A 64 2.47 -10.75 8.87
N PHE A 65 2.00 -9.86 8.01
CA PHE A 65 0.62 -9.93 7.51
C PHE A 65 0.35 -11.19 6.70
N ASN A 66 1.33 -11.67 5.94
CA ASN A 66 1.17 -12.89 5.17
C ASN A 66 1.03 -14.09 6.11
N TYR A 67 1.86 -14.18 7.16
CA TYR A 67 1.73 -15.24 8.16
C TYR A 67 0.36 -15.21 8.84
N TRP A 68 -0.11 -14.04 9.31
CA TRP A 68 -1.42 -13.92 9.95
C TRP A 68 -2.58 -14.26 9.01
N ALA A 69 -2.52 -13.78 7.76
CA ALA A 69 -3.55 -14.07 6.77
C ALA A 69 -3.61 -15.57 6.45
N HIS A 70 -2.47 -16.22 6.21
CA HIS A 70 -2.41 -17.66 5.96
C HIS A 70 -2.93 -18.46 7.15
N ASN A 71 -2.47 -18.16 8.37
CA ASN A 71 -2.93 -18.83 9.58
C ASN A 71 -4.45 -18.67 9.78
N TYR A 72 -5.01 -17.50 9.49
CA TYR A 72 -6.45 -17.27 9.58
C TYR A 72 -7.25 -18.14 8.60
N TYR A 73 -6.79 -18.30 7.35
CA TYR A 73 -7.51 -19.08 6.35
C TYR A 73 -7.31 -20.59 6.48
N GLU A 74 -6.12 -21.05 6.88
CA GLU A 74 -5.83 -22.47 7.13
C GLU A 74 -6.70 -23.05 8.25
N ASN A 75 -6.98 -22.25 9.28
CA ASN A 75 -7.83 -22.65 10.41
C ASN A 75 -9.34 -22.58 10.10
N ARG A 76 -9.76 -22.27 8.85
CA ARG A 76 -11.17 -22.18 8.47
C ARG A 76 -11.55 -23.26 7.44
N PRO A 77 -12.46 -24.19 7.78
CA PRO A 77 -12.64 -25.45 7.03
C PRO A 77 -13.28 -25.37 5.62
N LYS A 78 -13.50 -24.19 5.01
CA LYS A 78 -14.31 -24.08 3.77
C LYS A 78 -13.86 -23.09 2.68
N ASN A 79 -12.68 -22.46 2.74
CA ASN A 79 -12.31 -21.41 1.77
C ASN A 79 -10.96 -21.65 1.06
N LYS A 80 -10.93 -22.52 0.04
CA LYS A 80 -9.75 -22.68 -0.84
C LYS A 80 -9.39 -21.41 -1.62
N ASN A 81 -10.38 -20.59 -1.99
CA ASN A 81 -10.15 -19.27 -2.61
C ASN A 81 -9.63 -18.23 -1.60
N GLY A 82 -9.70 -18.51 -0.28
CA GLY A 82 -9.23 -17.61 0.77
C GLY A 82 -7.71 -17.42 0.73
N LEU A 83 -6.96 -18.45 0.35
CA LEU A 83 -5.50 -18.42 0.35
C LEU A 83 -4.93 -17.47 -0.72
N GLN A 84 -5.49 -17.50 -1.93
CA GLN A 84 -5.13 -16.56 -3.01
C GLN A 84 -5.42 -15.10 -2.63
N ASN A 85 -6.47 -14.88 -1.83
CA ASN A 85 -6.82 -13.58 -1.29
C ASN A 85 -5.93 -13.21 -0.09
N ALA A 86 -5.39 -14.18 0.64
CA ALA A 86 -4.54 -13.96 1.82
C ALA A 86 -3.30 -13.14 1.48
N THR A 87 -2.55 -13.54 0.46
CA THR A 87 -1.36 -12.81 0.02
C THR A 87 -1.70 -11.42 -0.51
N LEU A 88 -2.84 -11.27 -1.19
CA LEU A 88 -3.28 -9.98 -1.72
C LEU A 88 -3.69 -9.02 -0.60
N LEU A 89 -4.37 -9.52 0.44
CA LEU A 89 -4.71 -8.77 1.65
C LEU A 89 -3.47 -8.43 2.48
N ALA A 90 -2.51 -9.35 2.58
CA ALA A 90 -1.26 -9.11 3.27
C ALA A 90 -0.44 -8.01 2.59
N ALA A 91 -0.34 -8.05 1.26
CA ALA A 91 0.32 -7.02 0.47
C ALA A 91 -0.40 -5.67 0.61
N LEU A 92 -1.74 -5.66 0.61
CA LEU A 92 -2.54 -4.46 0.86
C LEU A 92 -2.25 -3.86 2.23
N GLY A 93 -2.32 -4.67 3.30
CA GLY A 93 -2.05 -4.22 4.66
C GLY A 93 -0.63 -3.66 4.82
N ALA A 94 0.37 -4.34 4.25
CA ALA A 94 1.77 -3.90 4.29
C ALA A 94 1.96 -2.56 3.55
N CYS A 95 1.32 -2.42 2.39
CA CYS A 95 1.33 -1.20 1.61
C CYS A 95 0.68 -0.05 2.39
N MET A 96 -0.52 -0.25 2.93
CA MET A 96 -1.23 0.75 3.73
C MET A 96 -0.40 1.20 4.94
N LEU A 97 0.13 0.25 5.71
CA LEU A 97 0.94 0.55 6.89
C LEU A 97 2.18 1.37 6.52
N THR A 98 2.93 0.94 5.50
CA THR A 98 4.14 1.65 5.05
C THR A 98 3.82 3.08 4.60
N ARG A 99 2.72 3.26 3.87
CA ARG A 99 2.27 4.58 3.38
C ARG A 99 1.86 5.49 4.53
N ARG A 100 1.09 4.97 5.49
CA ARG A 100 0.67 5.72 6.69
C ARG A 100 1.87 6.11 7.55
N CYS A 101 2.82 5.21 7.80
CA CYS A 101 4.06 5.54 8.51
C CYS A 101 4.85 6.66 7.80
N ASN A 102 4.96 6.58 6.47
CA ASN A 102 5.64 7.61 5.69
C ASN A 102 4.89 8.95 5.77
N TYR A 103 3.56 8.94 5.66
CA TYR A 103 2.74 10.14 5.80
C TYR A 103 2.95 10.82 7.17
N LEU A 104 2.83 10.06 8.26
CA LEU A 104 2.98 10.58 9.62
C LEU A 104 4.40 11.11 9.88
N ALA A 105 5.43 10.38 9.45
CA ALA A 105 6.81 10.81 9.62
C ALA A 105 7.13 12.03 8.76
N PHE A 106 6.62 12.10 7.54
CA PHE A 106 6.77 13.27 6.68
C PHE A 106 6.04 14.49 7.24
N GLU A 107 4.89 14.33 7.87
CA GLU A 107 4.20 15.44 8.52
C GLU A 107 5.02 16.10 9.63
N LYS A 108 5.88 15.32 10.31
CA LYS A 108 6.75 15.82 11.40
C LYS A 108 8.09 16.35 10.88
N PHE A 109 8.77 15.61 10.00
CA PHE A 109 10.16 15.86 9.63
C PHE A 109 10.34 16.43 8.21
N LYS A 110 9.26 16.44 7.41
CA LYS A 110 9.20 16.97 6.04
C LYS A 110 10.37 16.43 5.19
N ARG A 111 11.29 17.30 4.74
CA ARG A 111 12.40 16.88 3.87
C ARG A 111 13.44 16.01 4.60
N SER A 112 13.54 16.13 5.92
CA SER A 112 14.51 15.43 6.75
C SER A 112 14.09 14.01 7.15
N THR A 113 12.89 13.55 6.75
CA THR A 113 12.40 12.21 7.08
C THR A 113 13.35 11.11 6.63
N ILE A 114 13.68 10.23 7.57
CA ILE A 114 14.44 9.00 7.38
C ILE A 114 13.62 7.77 7.82
N THR A 115 14.08 6.57 7.47
CA THR A 115 13.32 5.33 7.73
C THR A 115 13.13 5.06 9.22
N THR A 116 14.05 5.47 10.09
CA THR A 116 13.88 5.36 11.55
C THR A 116 12.72 6.20 12.07
N ASP A 117 12.44 7.34 11.45
CA ASP A 117 11.26 8.15 11.78
C ASP A 117 9.98 7.38 11.40
N MET A 118 9.96 6.74 10.23
CA MET A 118 8.84 5.88 9.82
C MET A 118 8.62 4.70 10.78
N ILE A 119 9.70 4.08 11.27
CA ILE A 119 9.63 2.98 12.25
C ILE A 119 8.98 3.45 13.55
N SER A 120 9.28 4.69 13.96
CA SER A 120 8.71 5.29 15.18
C SER A 120 7.19 5.51 15.07
N GLU A 121 6.66 5.62 13.84
CA GLU A 121 5.23 5.77 13.58
C GLU A 121 4.47 4.44 13.45
N ILE A 122 5.15 3.28 13.48
CA ILE A 122 4.49 1.97 13.24
C ILE A 122 3.30 1.76 14.15
N HIS A 123 3.46 2.01 15.45
CA HIS A 123 2.39 1.81 16.43
C HIS A 123 1.17 2.68 16.11
N THR A 124 1.37 3.99 15.96
CA THR A 124 0.28 4.94 15.67
C THR A 124 -0.37 4.65 14.33
N ALA A 125 0.42 4.33 13.31
CA ALA A 125 -0.09 3.95 11.99
C ALA A 125 -0.95 2.69 12.08
N PHE A 126 -0.46 1.65 12.77
CA PHE A 126 -1.16 0.37 12.91
C PHE A 126 -2.51 0.55 13.60
N THR A 127 -2.55 1.20 14.77
CA THR A 127 -3.80 1.47 15.52
C THR A 127 -4.78 2.34 14.74
N SER A 128 -4.30 3.17 13.82
CA SER A 128 -5.19 4.00 12.97
C SER A 128 -5.80 3.24 11.79
N LEU A 129 -5.22 2.09 11.41
CA LEU A 129 -5.59 1.33 10.22
C LEU A 129 -6.34 0.03 10.55
N PHE A 130 -6.03 -0.61 11.68
CA PHE A 130 -6.53 -1.93 12.08
C PHE A 130 -7.02 -1.90 13.53
#